data_AF-A0A954PZJ5-F1
#
_entry.id   AF-A0A954PZJ5-F1
#
_cell.length_a   1.000
_cell.length_b   1.000
_cell.length_c   1.000
_cell.angle_alpha   90.00
_cell.angle_beta   90.00
_cell.angle_gamma   90.00
#
_symmetry.space_group_name_H-M   'P 1'
#
loop_
_entity.id
_entity.type
_entity.pdbx_description
1 polymer ?
#
loop_
_entity_poly.entity_id
_entity_poly.type
_entity_poly.pdbx_seq_one_letter_code
_entity_poly.pdbx_strand_id
1 'polypeptide(L)'
;MQSSPAETRASLILRLKHAEDVAAWNDFVSIYAPVIFRVACRHGFQNADAENLIQEVLLAISRALPRWLQREDRGSFRAWLLKIARNEAIDMLTRRSASRANPIASTVPNKSSR
;
A
#
# COMPACT_ATOMS: atom_id res chain seq x y z
N MET A 1 26.56 8.54 8.55
CA MET A 1 25.88 9.74 8.04
C MET A 1 24.37 9.48 8.08
N GLN A 2 23.71 9.97 9.13
CA GLN A 2 22.30 9.71 9.39
C GLN A 2 21.47 10.64 8.51
N SER A 3 20.85 10.10 7.46
CA SER A 3 19.95 10.89 6.61
C SER A 3 18.69 11.17 7.40
N SER A 4 18.47 12.44 7.76
CA SER A 4 17.24 12.87 8.43
C SER A 4 16.01 12.39 7.63
N PRO A 5 15.04 11.69 8.24
CA PRO A 5 13.85 11.17 7.56
C PRO A 5 12.82 12.26 7.17
N ALA A 6 13.23 13.53 7.21
CA ALA A 6 12.35 14.70 7.06
C ALA A 6 11.97 14.98 5.59
N GLU A 7 12.81 14.60 4.63
CA GLU A 7 12.53 14.81 3.22
C GLU A 7 13.13 13.68 2.37
N THR A 8 12.31 13.00 1.59
CA THR A 8 12.82 12.04 0.61
C THR A 8 13.57 12.81 -0.45
N ARG A 9 14.86 12.49 -0.60
CA ARG A 9 15.74 13.14 -1.58
C ARG A 9 15.09 13.10 -2.96
N ALA A 10 14.98 14.26 -3.61
CA ALA A 10 14.38 14.38 -4.94
C ALA A 10 15.05 13.45 -5.97
N SER A 11 16.36 13.23 -5.84
CA SER A 11 17.10 12.27 -6.66
C SER A 11 16.62 10.83 -6.52
N LEU A 12 16.23 10.40 -5.32
CA LEU A 12 15.64 9.08 -5.10
C LEU A 12 14.26 8.99 -5.78
N ILE A 13 13.42 10.03 -5.63
CA ILE A 13 12.08 10.07 -6.23
C ILE A 13 12.15 10.01 -7.76
N LEU A 14 13.09 10.73 -8.38
CA LEU A 14 13.27 10.71 -9.84
C LEU A 14 13.70 9.33 -10.33
N ARG A 15 14.57 8.64 -9.59
CA ARG A 15 15.02 7.28 -9.94
C ARG A 15 13.89 6.25 -9.87
N LEU A 16 12.94 6.40 -8.96
CA LEU A 16 11.76 5.53 -8.86
C LEU A 16 10.84 5.56 -10.10
N LYS A 17 11.01 6.52 -11.01
CA LYS A 17 10.35 6.51 -12.33
C LYS A 17 10.76 5.29 -13.16
N HIS A 18 11.97 4.80 -12.95
CA HIS A 18 12.54 3.63 -13.62
C HIS A 18 12.24 2.40 -12.77
N ALA A 19 11.32 1.55 -13.23
CA ALA A 19 10.97 0.32 -12.53
C ALA A 19 12.15 -0.66 -12.48
N GLU A 20 13.08 -0.55 -13.45
CA GLU A 20 14.32 -1.31 -13.55
C GLU A 20 15.39 -0.90 -12.52
N ASP A 21 15.28 0.27 -11.88
CA ASP A 21 16.24 0.72 -10.86
C ASP A 21 15.94 0.05 -9.50
N VAL A 22 16.27 -1.24 -9.42
CA VAL A 22 16.07 -2.07 -8.22
C VAL A 22 16.75 -1.46 -6.99
N ALA A 23 17.90 -0.80 -7.15
CA ALA A 23 18.60 -0.16 -6.05
C ALA A 23 17.79 1.02 -5.46
N ALA A 24 17.21 1.87 -6.31
CA ALA A 24 16.33 2.95 -5.85
C ALA A 24 15.07 2.41 -5.15
N TRP A 25 14.49 1.33 -5.68
CA TRP A 25 13.35 0.67 -5.04
C TRP A 25 13.71 0.06 -3.68
N ASN A 26 14.88 -0.56 -3.55
CA ASN A 26 15.36 -1.11 -2.27
C ASN A 26 15.60 -0.02 -1.21
N ASP A 27 16.23 1.09 -1.60
CA ASP A 27 16.42 2.25 -0.71
C ASP A 27 15.06 2.81 -0.27
N PHE A 28 14.13 2.93 -1.20
CA PHE A 28 12.79 3.42 -0.93
C PHE A 28 12.02 2.51 0.04
N VAL A 29 12.03 1.19 -0.19
CA VAL A 29 11.42 0.19 0.69
C VAL A 29 12.04 0.25 2.09
N SER A 30 13.36 0.34 2.19
CA SER A 30 14.07 0.41 3.48
C SER A 30 13.64 1.62 4.33
N ILE A 31 13.30 2.74 3.68
CA ILE A 31 12.84 3.96 4.35
C ILE A 31 11.36 3.88 4.72
N TYR A 32 10.52 3.38 3.80
CA TYR A 32 9.07 3.53 3.90
C TYR A 32 8.31 2.30 4.40
N ALA A 33 8.84 1.08 4.23
CA ALA A 33 8.20 -0.12 4.75
C ALA A 33 7.95 -0.05 6.26
N PRO A 34 8.91 0.39 7.13
CA PRO A 34 8.65 0.55 8.57
C PRO A 34 7.62 1.65 8.90
N VAL A 35 7.45 2.64 8.02
CA VAL A 35 6.44 3.70 8.18
C VAL A 35 5.06 3.14 7.85
N ILE A 36 4.94 2.42 6.73
CA ILE A 36 3.68 1.79 6.28
C ILE A 36 3.26 0.70 7.27
N PHE A 37 4.20 -0.11 7.75
CA PHE A 37 3.94 -1.13 8.77
C PHE A 37 3.31 -0.52 10.03
N ARG A 38 3.84 0.61 10.52
CA ARG A 38 3.25 1.33 11.67
C ARG A 38 1.85 1.87 11.39
N VAL A 39 1.58 2.30 10.17
CA VAL A 39 0.22 2.68 9.74
C VAL A 39 -0.71 1.45 9.81
N ALA A 40 -0.26 0.30 9.32
CA ALA A 40 -1.00 -0.96 9.42
C ALA A 40 -1.31 -1.33 10.88
N CYS A 41 -0.31 -1.34 11.76
CA CYS A 41 -0.52 -1.67 13.17
C CYS A 41 -1.54 -0.74 13.84
N ARG A 42 -1.54 0.55 13.49
CA ARG A 42 -2.52 1.52 14.02
C ARG A 42 -3.95 1.22 13.57
N HIS A 43 -4.12 0.56 12.42
CA HIS A 43 -5.41 0.10 11.91
C HIS A 43 -5.78 -1.32 12.38
N GLY A 44 -4.99 -1.93 13.27
CA GLY A 44 -5.28 -3.24 13.87
C GLY A 44 -4.93 -4.43 12.97
N PHE A 45 -4.07 -4.23 11.97
CA PHE A 45 -3.61 -5.32 11.11
C PHE A 45 -2.67 -6.27 11.85
N GLN A 46 -2.80 -7.56 11.56
CA GLN A 46 -1.83 -8.58 11.93
C GLN A 46 -0.61 -8.52 10.98
N ASN A 47 0.52 -9.12 11.38
CA ASN A 47 1.79 -8.98 10.64
C ASN A 47 1.68 -9.37 9.16
N ALA A 48 1.02 -10.48 8.85
CA ALA A 48 0.83 -10.92 7.47
C ALA A 48 0.03 -9.91 6.63
N ASP A 49 -1.01 -9.31 7.22
CA ASP A 49 -1.78 -8.27 6.54
C ASP A 49 -0.95 -6.98 6.39
N ALA A 50 -0.12 -6.64 7.38
CA ALA A 50 0.76 -5.47 7.29
C ALA A 50 1.80 -5.62 6.18
N GLU A 51 2.37 -6.81 5.99
CA GLU A 51 3.24 -7.14 4.86
C GLU A 51 2.49 -7.03 3.53
N ASN A 52 1.27 -7.56 3.47
CA ASN A 52 0.43 -7.43 2.27
C ASN A 52 0.13 -5.96 1.95
N LEU A 53 -0.19 -5.14 2.96
CA LEU A 53 -0.41 -3.71 2.78
C LEU A 53 0.83 -3.00 2.24
N ILE A 54 2.03 -3.36 2.72
CA ILE A 54 3.27 -2.79 2.20
C ILE A 54 3.37 -3.05 0.69
N GLN A 55 3.13 -4.29 0.24
CA GLN A 55 3.19 -4.62 -1.19
C GLN A 55 2.16 -3.84 -2.02
N GLU A 56 0.91 -3.78 -1.57
CA GLU A 56 -0.14 -3.02 -2.25
C GLU A 56 0.20 -1.53 -2.37
N VAL A 57 0.75 -0.94 -1.29
CA VAL A 57 1.19 0.46 -1.29
C VAL A 57 2.35 0.68 -2.26
N LEU A 58 3.33 -0.21 -2.32
CA LEU A 58 4.44 -0.12 -3.27
C LEU A 58 3.93 -0.17 -4.73
N LEU A 59 2.99 -1.07 -5.02
CA LEU A 59 2.36 -1.18 -6.33
C LEU A 59 1.51 0.06 -6.68
N ALA A 60 0.76 0.59 -5.73
CA ALA A 60 -0.02 1.81 -5.92
C ALA A 60 0.89 3.01 -6.21
N ILE A 61 2.03 3.11 -5.52
CA ILE A 61 3.03 4.16 -5.73
C ILE A 61 3.67 4.03 -7.10
N SER A 62 4.10 2.83 -7.52
CA SER A 62 4.74 2.65 -8.84
C SER A 62 3.82 3.09 -9.99
N ARG A 63 2.51 2.84 -9.85
CA ARG A 63 1.48 3.27 -10.82
C ARG A 63 1.18 4.76 -10.75
N ALA A 64 1.14 5.35 -9.56
CA ALA A 64 0.71 6.73 -9.37
C ALA A 64 1.86 7.77 -9.45
N LEU A 65 3.10 7.34 -9.25
CA LEU A 65 4.29 8.19 -9.21
C LEU A 65 4.51 9.00 -10.49
N PRO A 66 4.41 8.44 -11.71
CA PRO A 66 4.61 9.21 -12.94
C PRO A 66 3.64 10.39 -13.05
N ARG A 67 2.37 10.16 -12.67
CA ARG A 67 1.34 11.21 -12.67
C ARG A 67 1.60 12.25 -11.59
N TRP A 68 2.04 11.84 -10.40
CA TRP A 68 2.39 12.77 -9.34
C TRP A 68 3.59 13.66 -9.72
N LEU A 69 4.58 13.10 -10.42
CA LEU A 69 5.74 13.84 -10.93
C LEU A 69 5.39 14.86 -12.02
N GLN A 70 4.27 14.71 -12.71
CA GLN A 70 3.81 15.68 -13.73
C GLN A 70 3.00 16.85 -13.15
N ARG A 71 2.62 16.79 -11.87
CA ARG A 71 1.85 17.87 -11.24
C ARG A 71 2.73 19.04 -10.84
N GLU A 72 2.34 20.24 -11.24
CA GLU A 72 2.98 21.50 -10.83
C GLU A 72 2.63 21.87 -9.38
N ASP A 73 1.43 21.52 -8.91
CA ASP A 73 0.89 21.81 -7.57
C ASP A 73 1.12 20.69 -6.54
N ARG A 74 2.18 19.91 -6.71
CA ARG A 74 2.43 18.74 -5.85
C ARG A 74 2.85 19.16 -4.44
N GLY A 75 2.11 18.70 -3.43
CA GLY A 75 2.50 18.79 -2.03
C GLY A 75 3.67 17.86 -1.67
N SER A 76 3.98 17.68 -0.38
CA SER A 76 5.05 16.78 0.06
C SER A 76 4.83 15.34 -0.40
N PHE A 77 5.88 14.72 -0.97
CA PHE A 77 5.89 13.31 -1.37
C PHE A 77 5.48 12.39 -0.22
N ARG A 78 5.97 12.66 0.99
CA ARG A 78 5.64 11.89 2.19
C ARG A 78 4.15 11.97 2.54
N ALA A 79 3.56 13.16 2.47
CA ALA A 79 2.13 13.34 2.75
C ALA A 79 1.26 12.61 1.72
N TRP A 80 1.66 12.68 0.44
CA TRP A 80 1.01 11.94 -0.65
C TRP A 80 1.14 10.41 -0.45
N LEU A 81 2.31 9.91 -0.08
CA LEU A 81 2.55 8.48 0.20
C LEU A 81 1.70 7.99 1.38
N LEU A 82 1.64 8.75 2.48
CA LEU A 82 0.82 8.39 3.63
C LEU A 82 -0.68 8.40 3.30
N LYS A 83 -1.11 9.26 2.36
CA LYS A 83 -2.48 9.24 1.84
C LYS A 83 -2.77 7.94 1.08
N ILE A 84 -1.85 7.50 0.21
CA ILE A 84 -1.97 6.20 -0.47
C ILE A 84 -2.01 5.07 0.55
N ALA A 85 -1.08 5.02 1.50
CA ALA A 85 -1.03 3.97 2.52
C ALA A 85 -2.31 3.87 3.34
N ARG A 86 -2.90 5.00 3.72
CA ARG A 86 -4.19 5.03 4.42
C ARG A 86 -5.33 4.52 3.53
N ASN A 87 -5.37 4.93 2.26
CA ASN A 87 -6.42 4.51 1.35
C ASN A 87 -6.38 2.98 1.13
N GLU A 88 -5.20 2.41 0.89
CA GLU A 88 -5.02 0.96 0.74
C GLU A 88 -5.38 0.20 2.03
N ALA A 89 -5.02 0.75 3.20
CA ALA A 89 -5.39 0.16 4.48
C ALA A 89 -6.93 0.12 4.67
N ILE A 90 -7.62 1.21 4.35
CA ILE A 90 -9.09 1.27 4.42
C ILE A 90 -9.70 0.29 3.42
N ASP A 91 -9.21 0.25 2.19
CA ASP A 91 -9.73 -0.64 1.14
C ASP A 91 -9.55 -2.13 1.50
N MET A 92 -8.45 -2.49 2.15
CA MET A 92 -8.24 -3.86 2.63
C MET A 92 -9.22 -4.23 3.77
N LEU A 93 -9.55 -3.30 4.66
CA LEU A 93 -10.56 -3.51 5.71
C LEU A 93 -11.99 -3.62 5.16
N THR A 94 -12.34 -2.79 4.17
CA THR A 94 -13.68 -2.83 3.54
C THR A 94 -13.87 -4.11 2.73
N ARG A 95 -12.86 -4.55 1.96
CA ARG A 95 -12.89 -5.82 1.23
C ARG A 95 -13.06 -7.03 2.16
N ARG A 96 -12.41 -7.02 3.33
CA ARG A 96 -12.56 -8.07 4.36
C ARG A 96 -13.97 -8.11 4.96
N SER A 97 -14.60 -6.95 5.09
CA SER A 97 -15.96 -6.83 5.62
C SER A 97 -17.00 -7.31 4.59
N ALA A 98 -16.79 -6.98 3.31
CA ALA A 98 -17.66 -7.45 2.22
C ALA A 98 -17.58 -8.97 2.00
N SER A 99 -16.40 -9.57 2.13
CA SER A 99 -16.21 -11.02 2.03
C SER A 99 -16.74 -11.80 3.24
N ARG A 100 -16.87 -11.15 4.41
CA ARG A 100 -17.57 -11.73 5.58
C ARG A 100 -19.10 -11.57 5.53
N ALA A 101 -19.61 -10.62 4.75
CA ALA A 101 -21.04 -10.33 4.66
C ALA A 101 -21.81 -11.22 3.68
N ASN A 102 -21.19 -12.25 3.08
CA ASN A 102 -21.90 -13.22 2.23
C ASN A 102 -21.76 -14.69 2.71
N PRO A 103 -22.56 -15.14 3.70
CA PRO A 103 -22.60 -16.53 4.11
C PRO A 103 -23.89 -17.26 3.68
N ILE A 104 -24.43 -17.08 2.46
CA ILE A 104 -25.60 -17.87 2.02
C ILE A 104 -25.61 -18.15 0.51
N ALA A 105 -24.94 -19.23 0.08
CA ALA A 105 -25.29 -19.97 -1.14
C ALA A 105 -24.58 -21.34 -1.25
N SER A 106 -24.58 -22.15 -0.18
CA SER A 106 -24.24 -23.58 -0.27
C SER A 106 -25.07 -24.39 0.73
N THR A 107 -26.39 -24.25 0.67
CA THR A 107 -27.30 -25.30 1.16
C THR A 107 -27.90 -25.94 -0.08
N VAL A 108 -27.22 -26.95 -0.61
CA VAL A 108 -27.81 -27.87 -1.58
C VAL A 108 -28.82 -28.72 -0.80
N PRO A 109 -30.14 -28.64 -1.05
CA PRO A 109 -31.08 -29.52 -0.41
C PRO A 109 -30.96 -30.90 -1.07
N ASN A 110 -30.48 -31.87 -0.29
CA ASN A 110 -30.69 -33.28 -0.56
C ASN A 110 -32.19 -33.55 -0.67
N LYS A 111 -32.65 -34.00 -1.85
CA LYS A 111 -33.91 -34.72 -2.00
C LYS A 111 -33.66 -36.01 -2.77
N SER A 112 -33.53 -37.09 -2.01
CA SER A 112 -33.90 -38.44 -2.45
C SER A 112 -35.42 -38.54 -2.62
N SER A 113 -35.86 -39.51 -3.44
CA SER A 113 -37.24 -39.86 -3.84
C SER A 113 -37.67 -39.16 -5.15
N ARG A 114 -38.03 -39.85 -6.24
CA ARG A 114 -38.62 -41.18 -6.41
C ARG A 114 -38.42 -41.63 -7.85
#